data_AF-A0A2S7CGU6-F1
#
_entry.id   AF-A0A2S7CGU6-F1
#
_cell.length_a   1.000
_cell.length_b   1.000
_cell.length_c   1.000
_cell.angle_alpha   90.00
_cell.angle_beta   90.00
_cell.angle_gamma   90.00
#
_symmetry.space_group_name_H-M   'P 1'
#
loop_
_entity.id
_entity.type
_entity.pdbx_description
1 polymer ?
#
loop_
_entity_poly.entity_id
_entity_poly.type
_entity_poly.pdbx_seq_one_letter_code
_entity_poly.pdbx_strand_id
1 'polypeptide(L)'
;MRCITLSLLLVITPIVDAEQRQMSSLLNEASVEDETQDAFIARIAPLARAASVSTRSVVCGEILGAGPYTLTLKTDGRQDWCEVRKTAAPYVLVNGIAKDAREDHIPAIYARRPGYLITPWSIKFQDRSGVRKVVTTGR
;
A
#
# COMPACT_ATOMS: atom_id res chain seq x y z
N MET A 1 14.16 68.92 -1.38
CA MET A 1 13.05 68.25 -2.08
C MET A 1 13.48 66.82 -2.38
N ARG A 2 12.66 65.83 -1.97
CA ARG A 2 12.88 64.38 -2.10
C ARG A 2 12.00 63.84 -3.23
N CYS A 3 12.51 62.93 -4.06
CA CYS A 3 11.76 61.96 -4.88
C CYS A 3 12.69 60.75 -5.09
N ILE A 4 12.74 59.79 -4.16
CA ILE A 4 11.95 58.53 -4.08
C ILE A 4 11.98 57.69 -5.37
N THR A 5 12.88 56.70 -5.27
CA THR A 5 13.02 55.35 -5.85
C THR A 5 11.78 54.70 -6.48
N LEU A 6 12.00 53.91 -7.54
CA LEU A 6 11.21 52.69 -7.78
C LEU A 6 12.08 51.61 -8.44
N SER A 7 12.51 50.63 -7.65
CA SER A 7 13.13 49.39 -8.11
C SER A 7 12.04 48.34 -8.30
N LEU A 8 11.92 47.76 -9.49
CA LEU A 8 11.02 46.64 -9.77
C LEU A 8 11.87 45.41 -10.11
N LEU A 9 12.08 44.53 -9.14
CA LEU A 9 12.64 43.18 -9.34
C LEU A 9 11.48 42.19 -9.28
N LEU A 10 11.03 41.72 -10.45
CA LEU A 10 10.05 40.66 -10.58
C LEU A 10 10.77 39.31 -10.44
N VAL A 11 10.60 38.63 -9.31
CA VAL A 11 11.12 37.27 -9.11
C VAL A 11 10.04 36.28 -9.51
N ILE A 12 10.27 35.54 -10.60
CA ILE A 12 9.39 34.48 -11.07
C ILE A 12 9.86 33.18 -10.41
N THR A 13 9.15 32.70 -9.39
CA THR A 13 9.37 31.36 -8.82
C THR A 13 8.54 30.33 -9.58
N PRO A 14 9.10 29.19 -10.03
CA PRO A 14 8.28 28.09 -10.51
C PRO A 14 7.57 27.40 -9.34
N ILE A 15 6.25 27.26 -9.45
CA ILE A 15 5.42 26.45 -8.56
C ILE A 15 5.66 24.99 -8.97
N VAL A 16 6.42 24.24 -8.18
CA VAL A 16 6.46 22.78 -8.27
C VAL A 16 5.38 22.24 -7.33
N ASP A 17 4.18 22.10 -7.85
CA ASP A 17 3.06 21.46 -7.15
C ASP A 17 3.20 19.94 -7.30
N ALA A 18 4.10 19.36 -6.50
CA ALA A 18 4.07 17.94 -6.21
C ALA A 18 3.35 17.79 -4.87
N GLU A 19 2.04 17.55 -4.90
CA GLU A 19 1.25 17.14 -3.74
C GLU A 19 1.78 15.77 -3.26
N GLN A 20 2.91 15.78 -2.54
CA GLN A 20 3.43 14.61 -1.84
C GLN A 20 2.49 14.34 -0.66
N ARG A 21 1.40 13.62 -0.92
CA ARG A 21 0.52 13.15 0.14
C ARG A 21 1.36 12.36 1.15
N GLN A 22 1.28 12.78 2.41
CA GLN A 22 2.08 12.22 3.47
C GLN A 22 1.62 10.78 3.77
N MET A 23 2.49 9.81 3.51
CA MET A 23 2.22 8.41 3.84
C MET A 23 2.27 8.23 5.36
N SER A 24 1.16 7.79 5.95
CA SER A 24 1.10 7.45 7.37
C SER A 24 1.35 5.96 7.56
N SER A 25 2.30 5.61 8.43
CA SER A 25 2.54 4.21 8.84
C SER A 25 1.45 3.74 9.81
N LEU A 26 0.88 2.56 9.59
CA LEU A 26 -0.27 2.04 10.33
C LEU A 26 0.02 0.75 11.10
N LEU A 27 0.80 -0.16 10.51
CA LEU A 27 1.09 -1.48 11.08
C LEU A 27 2.50 -1.89 10.68
N ASN A 28 3.28 -2.42 11.63
CA ASN A 28 4.61 -2.97 11.37
C ASN A 28 4.65 -4.39 11.94
N GLU A 29 4.88 -5.38 11.07
CA GLU A 29 4.84 -6.80 11.41
C GLU A 29 6.10 -7.49 10.90
N ALA A 30 6.53 -8.50 11.64
CA ALA A 30 7.60 -9.40 11.25
C ALA A 30 7.08 -10.84 11.21
N SER A 31 7.65 -11.65 10.33
CA SER A 31 7.40 -13.08 10.34
C SER A 31 8.12 -13.74 11.51
N VAL A 32 7.61 -14.90 11.93
CA VAL A 32 8.38 -15.80 12.81
C VAL A 32 9.36 -16.63 11.97
N GLU A 33 10.26 -17.36 12.64
CA GLU A 33 11.18 -18.30 11.99
C GLU A 33 10.40 -19.38 11.23
N ASP A 34 10.93 -19.77 10.06
CA ASP A 34 10.36 -20.78 9.15
C ASP A 34 8.91 -20.53 8.68
N GLU A 35 8.34 -19.38 8.99
CA GLU A 35 7.02 -18.98 8.51
C GLU A 35 7.08 -18.76 6.99
N THR A 36 6.23 -19.45 6.24
CA THR A 36 6.11 -19.17 4.80
C THR A 36 5.53 -17.76 4.59
N GLN A 37 5.85 -17.13 3.46
CA GLN A 37 5.32 -15.80 3.15
C GLN A 37 3.78 -15.77 3.11
N ASP A 38 3.15 -16.84 2.61
CA ASP A 38 1.69 -16.99 2.62
C ASP A 38 1.12 -17.08 4.04
N ALA A 39 1.75 -17.87 4.91
CA ALA A 39 1.35 -17.99 6.31
C ALA A 39 1.48 -16.66 7.05
N PHE A 40 2.58 -15.95 6.82
CA PHE A 40 2.81 -14.60 7.34
C PHE A 40 1.66 -13.65 6.93
N ILE A 41 1.32 -13.60 5.64
CA ILE A 41 0.25 -12.74 5.14
C ILE A 41 -1.13 -13.17 5.66
N ALA A 42 -1.42 -14.46 5.71
CA ALA A 42 -2.67 -14.98 6.26
C ALA A 42 -2.84 -14.59 7.73
N ARG A 43 -1.78 -14.66 8.53
CA ARG A 43 -1.77 -14.32 9.95
C ARG A 43 -2.06 -12.84 10.19
N ILE A 44 -1.45 -11.94 9.43
CA ILE A 44 -1.61 -10.48 9.64
C ILE A 44 -2.88 -9.92 8.99
N ALA A 45 -3.53 -10.67 8.09
CA ALA A 45 -4.68 -10.17 7.32
C ALA A 45 -5.82 -9.60 8.17
N PRO A 46 -6.23 -10.20 9.32
CA PRO A 46 -7.24 -9.59 10.19
C PRO A 46 -6.84 -8.21 10.71
N LEU A 47 -5.59 -8.04 11.15
CA LEU A 47 -5.06 -6.78 11.66
C LEU A 47 -4.96 -5.73 10.55
N ALA A 48 -4.44 -6.14 9.39
CA ALA A 48 -4.33 -5.29 8.21
C ALA A 48 -5.70 -4.77 7.75
N ARG A 49 -6.72 -5.63 7.70
CA ARG A 49 -8.10 -5.22 7.38
C ARG A 49 -8.66 -4.26 8.42
N ALA A 50 -8.44 -4.51 9.70
CA ALA A 50 -8.89 -3.62 10.77
C ALA A 50 -8.27 -2.21 10.63
N ALA A 51 -6.99 -2.12 10.27
CA ALA A 51 -6.32 -0.85 10.00
C ALA A 51 -6.92 -0.11 8.80
N SER A 52 -7.21 -0.82 7.70
CA SER A 52 -7.88 -0.25 6.52
C SER A 52 -9.30 0.25 6.84
N VAL A 53 -10.07 -0.51 7.62
CA VAL A 53 -11.41 -0.10 8.07
C VAL A 53 -11.35 1.11 9.00
N SER A 54 -10.43 1.12 9.97
CA SER A 54 -10.27 2.21 10.94
C SER A 54 -9.93 3.54 10.27
N THR A 55 -9.04 3.49 9.28
CA THR A 55 -8.64 4.68 8.49
C THR A 55 -9.61 5.02 7.36
N ARG A 56 -10.59 4.15 7.10
CA ARG A 56 -11.51 4.25 5.95
C ARG A 56 -10.77 4.46 4.63
N SER A 57 -9.68 3.73 4.42
CA SER A 57 -8.79 3.91 3.28
C SER A 57 -8.14 2.58 2.85
N VAL A 58 -7.66 2.53 1.61
CA VAL A 58 -6.81 1.44 1.13
C VAL A 58 -5.44 1.58 1.78
N VAL A 59 -4.88 0.44 2.19
CA VAL A 59 -3.60 0.35 2.88
C VAL A 59 -2.66 -0.50 2.04
N CYS A 60 -1.38 -0.14 2.02
CA CYS A 60 -0.41 -0.83 1.19
C CYS A 60 0.99 -0.89 1.80
N GLY A 61 1.82 -1.81 1.32
CA GLY A 61 3.19 -1.99 1.79
C GLY A 61 3.99 -2.91 0.87
N GLU A 62 5.24 -3.18 1.27
CA GLU A 62 6.15 -4.10 0.61
C GLU A 62 6.69 -5.10 1.63
N ILE A 63 6.76 -6.37 1.24
CA ILE A 63 7.33 -7.43 2.06
C ILE A 63 8.84 -7.44 1.80
N LEU A 64 9.62 -7.15 2.83
CA LEU A 64 11.08 -7.12 2.76
C LEU A 64 11.67 -8.36 3.41
N GLY A 65 12.86 -8.75 2.95
CA GLY A 65 13.56 -9.95 3.40
C GLY A 65 13.23 -11.18 2.54
N ALA A 66 14.13 -12.16 2.56
CA ALA A 66 13.92 -13.49 1.96
C ALA A 66 13.63 -14.54 3.05
N GLY A 67 13.08 -14.09 4.18
CA GLY A 67 13.05 -14.78 5.45
C GLY A 67 14.12 -14.24 6.42
N PRO A 68 13.77 -13.99 7.70
CA PRO A 68 12.43 -13.61 8.16
C PRO A 68 11.91 -12.38 7.39
N TYR A 69 10.59 -12.29 7.22
CA TYR A 69 9.95 -11.21 6.47
C TYR A 69 9.60 -10.04 7.38
N THR A 70 9.56 -8.84 6.81
CA THR A 70 9.04 -7.63 7.46
C THR A 70 8.08 -6.92 6.54
N LEU A 71 7.03 -6.34 7.12
CA LEU A 71 6.03 -5.56 6.39
C LEU A 71 5.65 -4.33 7.19
N THR A 72 5.80 -3.16 6.58
CA THR A 72 5.20 -1.93 7.09
C THR A 72 4.06 -1.52 6.16
N LEU A 73 2.85 -1.50 6.71
CA LEU A 73 1.65 -1.03 6.03
C LEU A 73 1.47 0.48 6.25
N LYS A 74 1.10 1.17 5.19
CA LYS A 74 0.92 2.62 5.14
C LYS A 74 -0.32 2.99 4.33
N THR A 75 -0.79 4.22 4.47
CA THR A 75 -1.84 4.81 3.64
C THR A 75 -1.57 6.28 3.34
N ASP A 76 -2.13 6.78 2.24
CA ASP A 76 -2.25 8.20 1.90
C ASP A 76 -3.69 8.74 2.10
N GLY A 77 -4.58 7.93 2.69
CA GLY A 77 -5.97 8.28 3.00
C GLY A 77 -6.97 8.07 1.85
N ARG A 78 -6.55 7.58 0.68
CA ARG A 78 -7.45 7.30 -0.44
C ARG A 78 -8.25 6.01 -0.23
N GLN A 79 -9.49 5.99 -0.74
CA GLN A 79 -10.41 4.85 -0.64
C GLN A 79 -10.30 3.86 -1.80
N ASP A 80 -9.73 4.30 -2.90
CA ASP A 80 -9.63 3.55 -4.15
C ASP A 80 -8.20 3.03 -4.40
N TRP A 81 -7.20 3.64 -3.75
CA TRP A 81 -5.80 3.40 -4.07
C TRP A 81 -4.86 3.60 -2.89
N CYS A 82 -3.74 2.88 -2.89
CA CYS A 82 -2.57 3.22 -2.09
C CYS A 82 -1.32 2.92 -2.90
N GLU A 83 -0.41 3.89 -3.00
CA GLU A 83 0.75 3.77 -3.87
C GLU A 83 1.87 2.92 -3.25
N VAL A 84 2.16 1.81 -3.91
CA VAL A 84 3.31 0.97 -3.59
C VAL A 84 4.47 1.34 -4.49
N ARG A 85 5.68 1.40 -3.92
CA ARG A 85 6.88 1.64 -4.70
C ARG A 85 7.04 0.53 -5.76
N LYS A 86 7.64 0.87 -6.89
CA LYS A 86 7.89 -0.07 -7.99
C LYS A 86 9.20 -0.81 -7.78
N THR A 87 9.32 -1.55 -6.67
CA THR A 87 10.49 -2.39 -6.39
C THR A 87 10.24 -3.85 -6.80
N ALA A 88 11.29 -4.67 -6.69
CA ALA A 88 11.21 -6.12 -6.88
C ALA A 88 10.56 -6.87 -5.68
N ALA A 89 10.41 -6.20 -4.53
CA ALA A 89 9.77 -6.78 -3.37
C ALA A 89 8.28 -7.08 -3.64
N PRO A 90 7.74 -8.19 -3.11
CA PRO A 90 6.32 -8.46 -3.20
C PRO A 90 5.51 -7.36 -2.50
N TYR A 91 4.50 -6.83 -3.17
CA TYR A 91 3.65 -5.79 -2.58
C TYR A 91 2.49 -6.41 -1.79
N VAL A 92 1.90 -5.61 -0.90
CA VAL A 92 0.63 -5.93 -0.22
C VAL A 92 -0.33 -4.78 -0.45
N LEU A 93 -1.53 -5.09 -0.95
CA LEU A 93 -2.67 -4.20 -1.01
C LEU A 93 -3.75 -4.72 -0.07
N VAL A 94 -4.36 -3.82 0.68
CA VAL A 94 -5.41 -4.13 1.63
C VAL A 94 -6.57 -3.19 1.37
N ASN A 95 -7.69 -3.76 0.93
CA ASN A 95 -8.93 -3.02 0.77
C ASN A 95 -9.96 -3.58 1.76
N GLY A 96 -9.86 -3.16 3.02
CA GLY A 96 -10.79 -3.57 4.08
C GLY A 96 -12.16 -2.91 3.99
N ILE A 97 -12.27 -1.83 3.21
CA ILE A 97 -13.52 -1.09 2.99
C ILE A 97 -14.27 -1.53 1.73
N ALA A 98 -13.81 -2.62 1.10
CA ALA A 98 -14.43 -3.12 -0.11
C ALA A 98 -15.91 -3.48 0.13
N LYS A 99 -16.78 -3.00 -0.77
CA LYS A 99 -18.24 -3.18 -0.74
C LYS A 99 -18.73 -4.19 -1.77
N ASP A 100 -17.97 -4.44 -2.83
CA ASP A 100 -18.39 -5.31 -3.92
C ASP A 100 -17.29 -6.23 -4.46
N ALA A 101 -17.68 -7.22 -5.26
CA ALA A 101 -16.76 -8.23 -5.77
C ALA A 101 -15.73 -7.69 -6.78
N ARG A 102 -15.97 -6.54 -7.43
CA ARG A 102 -14.99 -5.95 -8.38
C ARG A 102 -13.76 -5.41 -7.66
N GLU A 103 -13.88 -5.07 -6.38
CA GLU A 103 -12.77 -4.62 -5.54
C GLU A 103 -11.89 -5.78 -5.04
N ASP A 104 -12.31 -7.03 -5.27
CA ASP A 104 -11.53 -8.25 -5.06
C ASP A 104 -10.62 -8.58 -6.26
N HIS A 105 -10.33 -7.59 -7.12
CA HIS A 105 -9.43 -7.75 -8.27
C HIS A 105 -8.12 -6.99 -8.07
N ILE A 106 -7.01 -7.65 -8.41
CA ILE A 106 -5.69 -7.01 -8.43
C ILE A 106 -5.63 -6.05 -9.63
N PRO A 107 -5.26 -4.77 -9.43
CA PRO A 107 -5.15 -3.82 -10.53
C PRO A 107 -4.18 -4.29 -11.62
N ALA A 108 -4.57 -4.12 -12.88
CA ALA A 108 -3.78 -4.56 -14.03
C ALA A 108 -2.36 -3.94 -14.07
N ILE A 109 -2.16 -2.76 -13.46
CA ILE A 109 -0.83 -2.16 -13.38
C ILE A 109 0.16 -2.98 -12.53
N TYR A 110 -0.34 -3.92 -11.73
CA TYR A 110 0.44 -4.86 -10.94
C TYR A 110 0.38 -6.30 -11.49
N ALA A 111 -0.24 -6.52 -12.66
CA ALA A 111 -0.48 -7.82 -13.31
C ALA A 111 0.74 -8.78 -13.32
N ARG A 112 1.96 -8.23 -13.36
CA ARG A 112 3.21 -9.01 -13.51
C ARG A 112 4.16 -8.90 -12.33
N ARG A 113 3.71 -8.28 -11.23
CA ARG A 113 4.50 -8.11 -10.01
C ARG A 113 4.01 -9.10 -8.96
N PRO A 114 4.93 -9.75 -8.23
CA PRO A 114 4.54 -10.57 -7.09
C PRO A 114 3.83 -9.68 -6.06
N GLY A 115 2.69 -10.12 -5.55
CA GLY A 115 2.02 -9.38 -4.49
C GLY A 115 0.70 -9.98 -4.04
N TYR A 116 0.22 -9.44 -2.93
CA TYR A 116 -0.98 -9.88 -2.24
C TYR A 116 -2.08 -8.83 -2.29
N LEU A 117 -3.32 -9.29 -2.43
CA LEU A 117 -4.53 -8.50 -2.21
C LEU A 117 -5.31 -9.11 -1.06
N ILE A 118 -5.58 -8.31 -0.04
CA ILE A 118 -6.37 -8.67 1.13
C ILE A 118 -7.69 -7.92 1.07
N THR A 119 -8.80 -8.65 0.98
CA THR A 119 -10.17 -8.11 1.01
C THR A 119 -10.98 -8.75 2.14
N PRO A 120 -12.22 -8.30 2.40
CA PRO A 120 -13.10 -8.94 3.37
C PRO A 120 -13.40 -10.41 3.03
N TRP A 121 -13.37 -10.78 1.75
CA TRP A 121 -13.77 -12.11 1.28
C TRP A 121 -12.59 -13.06 1.04
N SER A 122 -11.44 -12.56 0.61
CA SER A 122 -10.33 -13.42 0.24
C SER A 122 -8.96 -12.76 0.40
N ILE A 123 -7.94 -13.62 0.43
CA ILE A 123 -6.54 -13.23 0.22
C ILE A 123 -6.11 -13.85 -1.10
N LYS A 124 -5.60 -13.02 -2.00
CA LYS A 124 -5.07 -13.46 -3.30
C LYS A 124 -3.59 -13.16 -3.36
N PHE A 125 -2.85 -14.08 -3.97
CA PHE A 125 -1.49 -13.86 -4.42
C PHE A 125 -1.48 -13.82 -5.94
N GLN A 126 -0.66 -12.95 -6.50
CA GLN A 126 -0.41 -12.89 -7.93
C GLN A 126 1.07 -12.74 -8.20
N ASP A 127 1.53 -13.35 -9.28
CA ASP A 127 2.85 -13.15 -9.87
C ASP A 127 2.78 -13.28 -11.41
N ARG A 128 3.90 -13.58 -12.06
CA ARG A 128 3.94 -13.79 -13.52
C ARG A 128 3.24 -15.07 -13.99
N SER A 129 3.02 -16.02 -13.09
CA SER A 129 2.42 -17.33 -13.36
C SER A 129 0.90 -17.27 -13.30
N GLY A 130 0.33 -16.30 -12.57
CA GLY A 130 -1.10 -16.07 -12.51
C GLY A 130 -1.56 -15.60 -11.13
N VAL A 131 -2.85 -15.79 -10.85
CA VAL A 131 -3.49 -15.46 -9.58
C VAL A 131 -3.92 -16.73 -8.89
N ARG A 132 -3.66 -16.84 -7.58
CA ARG A 132 -4.16 -17.92 -6.72
C ARG A 132 -4.75 -17.36 -5.43
N LYS A 133 -5.70 -18.08 -4.83
CA LYS A 133 -6.17 -17.79 -3.47
C LYS A 133 -5.14 -18.31 -2.47
N VAL A 134 -4.88 -17.53 -1.43
CA VAL A 134 -4.08 -17.94 -0.27
C VAL A 134 -5.03 -18.59 0.72
N VAL A 135 -4.71 -19.80 1.16
CA VAL A 135 -5.50 -20.51 2.15
C VAL A 135 -5.25 -19.87 3.51
N THR A 136 -6.28 -19.29 4.10
CA THR A 136 -6.25 -18.91 5.52
C THR A 136 -6.48 -20.18 6.33
N THR A 137 -5.45 -20.71 6.97
CA THR A 137 -5.62 -21.76 7.97
C THR A 137 -6.37 -21.19 9.17
N GLY A 138 -7.69 -21.41 9.22
CA GLY A 138 -8.51 -21.09 10.40
C GLY A 138 -9.96 -20.70 10.10
N ARG A 139 -10.82 -21.68 9.80
CA ARG A 139 -11.75 -22.28 10.79
C ARG A 139 -12.29 -23.60 10.26
#